data_AF-A0AAV9ZYI0-F1
#
_entry.id   AF-A0AAV9ZYI0-F1
#
_cell.length_a   1.000
_cell.length_b   1.000
_cell.length_c   1.000
_cell.angle_alpha   90.00
_cell.angle_beta   90.00
_cell.angle_gamma   90.00
#
_symmetry.space_group_name_H-M   'P 1'
#
loop_
_entity.id
_entity.type
_entity.pdbx_description
1 polymer ?
#
loop_
_entity_poly.entity_id
_entity_poly.type
_entity_poly.pdbx_seq_one_letter_code
_entity_poly.pdbx_strand_id
1 'polypeptide(L)'
;CPGIGVKWTTGSVWGDYPYILHENPDIGWEPISFDSQTNTIYFRSDRCKGSSQGNSTKACQPCEQLPSSVTFANVQERAKEVKSHTNLRYLTSRQKDALIAKLLRQVEIMRTQISDFKRIIALIASEEVAGLRRILEQALARGSSPRKVLVILERTLRKLYRVRGGFNERELDISFLVKAIGGPKLLYALQKALGLTSVSTIRRRHRVPKLLPSLATPTSEEVHANIQAFFCPDIKPPPKFPNCSELPGNVMMFDGVALEGRPRYCPDRDAILGLCREHSSRVNLQVDSLDSVEQVRKAQIKNPICRLTAHCPMYCHHHCSTTGSGSNTQILYHPRWDRSIGRCLL
;
A
#
# COMPACT_ATOMS: atom_id res chain seq x y z
N CYS A 1 -71.49 -32.63 -2.78
CA CYS A 1 -70.40 -32.79 -1.80
C CYS A 1 -69.90 -31.42 -1.36
N PRO A 2 -70.11 -31.02 -0.09
CA PRO A 2 -69.68 -29.71 0.42
C PRO A 2 -68.15 -29.57 0.57
N GLY A 3 -67.39 -30.64 0.37
CA GLY A 3 -65.95 -30.69 0.64
C GLY A 3 -65.66 -30.96 2.11
N ILE A 4 -64.37 -30.99 2.48
CA ILE A 4 -63.92 -31.14 3.86
C ILE A 4 -63.48 -29.77 4.41
N GLY A 5 -64.01 -29.37 5.57
CA GLY A 5 -63.56 -28.18 6.27
C GLY A 5 -62.30 -28.49 7.08
N VAL A 6 -61.20 -27.80 6.78
CA VAL A 6 -59.93 -27.93 7.51
C VAL A 6 -59.60 -26.61 8.18
N LYS A 7 -59.46 -26.62 9.51
CA LYS A 7 -59.01 -25.46 10.27
C LYS A 7 -57.55 -25.16 9.96
N TRP A 8 -57.28 -24.00 9.40
CA TRP A 8 -55.90 -23.57 9.11
C TRP A 8 -55.25 -23.07 10.39
N THR A 9 -54.21 -23.75 10.86
CA THR A 9 -53.58 -23.46 12.16
C THR A 9 -52.33 -22.59 12.05
N THR A 10 -51.79 -22.44 10.85
CA THR A 10 -50.50 -21.78 10.61
C THR A 10 -50.57 -20.25 10.66
N GLY A 11 -51.78 -19.68 10.61
CA GLY A 11 -51.99 -18.23 10.61
C GLY A 11 -53.26 -17.88 9.86
N SER A 12 -53.30 -16.70 9.23
CA SER A 12 -54.47 -16.28 8.45
C SER A 12 -54.52 -17.06 7.14
N VAL A 13 -55.68 -17.64 6.83
CA VAL A 13 -55.93 -18.29 5.53
C VAL A 13 -55.50 -17.41 4.35
N TRP A 14 -55.75 -16.10 4.43
CA TRP A 14 -55.42 -15.16 3.36
C TRP A 14 -53.92 -14.93 3.16
N GLY A 15 -53.15 -14.91 4.25
CA GLY A 15 -51.71 -14.60 4.21
C GLY A 15 -50.82 -15.83 4.10
N ASP A 16 -51.27 -16.94 4.70
CA ASP A 16 -50.46 -18.11 5.00
C ASP A 16 -50.89 -19.37 4.22
N TYR A 17 -52.01 -19.33 3.48
CA TYR A 17 -52.33 -20.39 2.51
C TYR A 17 -51.70 -20.08 1.13
N PRO A 18 -50.94 -21.01 0.53
CA PRO A 18 -50.26 -20.75 -0.75
C PRO A 18 -51.19 -20.98 -1.95
N TYR A 19 -52.11 -20.05 -2.20
CA TYR A 19 -53.12 -20.14 -3.27
C TYR A 19 -52.54 -20.40 -4.67
N ILE A 20 -51.33 -19.91 -4.94
CA ILE A 20 -50.62 -20.09 -6.23
C ILE A 20 -50.31 -21.57 -6.52
N LEU A 21 -50.32 -22.45 -5.51
CA LEU A 21 -50.15 -23.87 -5.75
C LEU A 21 -51.25 -24.49 -6.61
N HIS A 22 -52.42 -23.87 -6.65
CA HIS A 22 -53.55 -24.33 -7.45
C HIS A 22 -53.41 -23.98 -8.94
N GLU A 23 -52.37 -23.26 -9.35
CA GLU A 23 -51.99 -23.17 -10.77
C GLU A 23 -51.47 -24.52 -11.29
N ASN A 24 -51.03 -25.42 -10.39
CA ASN A 24 -50.63 -26.76 -10.76
C ASN A 24 -51.83 -27.73 -10.64
N PRO A 25 -52.32 -28.31 -11.74
CA PRO A 25 -53.42 -29.28 -11.69
C PRO A 25 -53.09 -30.53 -10.87
N ASP A 26 -51.80 -30.85 -10.68
CA ASP A 26 -51.36 -32.07 -10.01
C ASP A 26 -51.45 -32.01 -8.47
N ILE A 27 -51.90 -30.90 -7.89
CA ILE A 27 -52.00 -30.81 -6.42
C ILE A 27 -53.05 -31.76 -5.84
N GLY A 28 -54.09 -32.10 -6.63
CA GLY A 28 -55.11 -33.08 -6.27
C GLY A 28 -56.28 -32.52 -5.44
N TRP A 29 -56.35 -31.20 -5.25
CA TRP A 29 -57.49 -30.54 -4.62
C TRP A 29 -57.63 -29.06 -4.97
N GLU A 30 -58.84 -28.53 -4.79
CA GLU A 30 -59.16 -27.12 -4.95
C GLU A 30 -59.85 -26.56 -3.69
N PRO A 31 -59.64 -25.30 -3.32
CA PRO A 31 -60.39 -24.64 -2.26
C PRO A 31 -61.73 -24.15 -2.83
N ILE A 32 -62.85 -24.54 -2.21
CA ILE A 32 -64.21 -24.21 -2.69
C ILE A 32 -64.76 -22.98 -1.97
N SER A 33 -64.58 -22.93 -0.65
CA SER A 33 -65.10 -21.86 0.20
C SER A 33 -64.22 -21.68 1.43
N PHE A 34 -64.37 -20.56 2.11
CA PHE A 34 -63.66 -20.27 3.35
C PHE A 34 -64.64 -19.69 4.37
N ASP A 35 -64.38 -19.99 5.64
CA ASP A 35 -65.03 -19.33 6.77
C ASP A 35 -63.98 -18.52 7.55
N SER A 36 -64.10 -17.19 7.45
CA SER A 36 -63.18 -16.25 8.10
C SER A 36 -63.29 -16.24 9.63
N GLN A 37 -64.45 -16.58 10.19
CA GLN A 37 -64.65 -16.55 11.64
C GLN A 37 -63.92 -17.71 12.32
N THR A 38 -63.96 -18.89 11.70
CA THR A 38 -63.33 -20.09 12.23
C THR A 38 -61.93 -20.37 11.66
N ASN A 39 -61.50 -19.59 10.66
CA ASN A 39 -60.27 -19.78 9.90
C ASN A 39 -60.22 -21.17 9.25
N THR A 40 -61.36 -21.61 8.73
CA THR A 40 -61.56 -22.93 8.11
C THR A 40 -61.62 -22.79 6.60
N ILE A 41 -60.84 -23.59 5.87
CA ILE A 41 -60.91 -23.67 4.40
C ILE A 41 -61.61 -24.97 4.04
N TYR A 42 -62.58 -24.89 3.13
CA TYR A 42 -63.24 -26.07 2.58
C TYR A 42 -62.54 -26.51 1.30
N PHE A 43 -62.04 -27.74 1.29
CA PHE A 43 -61.34 -28.31 0.15
C PHE A 43 -62.17 -29.38 -0.56
N ARG A 44 -62.05 -29.45 -1.89
CA ARG A 44 -62.53 -30.55 -2.72
C ARG A 44 -61.36 -31.33 -3.28
N SER A 45 -61.35 -32.65 -3.11
CA SER A 45 -60.43 -33.50 -3.89
C SER A 45 -60.84 -33.49 -5.37
N ASP A 46 -59.86 -33.51 -6.25
CA ASP A 46 -59.99 -33.74 -7.70
C ASP A 46 -60.78 -35.01 -8.05
N ARG A 47 -60.68 -36.05 -7.22
CA ARG A 47 -61.39 -37.33 -7.34
C ARG A 47 -62.83 -37.27 -6.81
N CYS A 48 -63.31 -36.11 -6.40
CA CYS A 48 -64.67 -35.93 -5.92
C CYS A 48 -65.69 -35.97 -7.07
N LYS A 49 -66.62 -36.93 -7.04
CA LYS A 49 -67.69 -37.09 -8.04
C LYS A 49 -68.81 -36.03 -7.96
N GLY A 50 -68.67 -34.99 -7.14
CA GLY A 50 -69.66 -33.91 -6.97
C GLY A 50 -70.92 -34.27 -6.16
N SER A 51 -71.39 -35.50 -6.21
CA SER A 51 -72.63 -35.96 -5.56
C SER A 51 -72.36 -36.69 -4.24
N SER A 52 -73.00 -36.26 -3.15
CA SER A 52 -73.12 -37.05 -1.91
C SER A 52 -74.40 -37.87 -2.00
N GLN A 53 -74.31 -39.20 -1.86
CA GLN A 53 -75.50 -40.07 -1.84
C GLN A 53 -76.28 -39.82 -0.53
N GLY A 54 -77.47 -39.22 -0.64
CA GLY A 54 -78.36 -38.89 0.47
C GLY A 54 -78.24 -37.45 0.95
N ASN A 55 -79.28 -36.95 1.64
CA ASN A 55 -79.36 -35.62 2.29
C ASN A 55 -78.32 -35.43 3.42
N SER A 56 -77.27 -36.24 3.48
CA SER A 56 -76.19 -36.09 4.45
C SER A 56 -75.31 -34.90 4.06
N THR A 57 -75.15 -33.97 5.00
CA THR A 57 -74.20 -32.84 4.97
C THR A 57 -72.72 -33.26 5.05
N LYS A 58 -72.42 -34.55 4.91
CA LYS A 58 -71.06 -35.11 5.05
C LYS A 58 -70.25 -35.02 3.76
N ALA A 59 -68.92 -34.92 3.91
CA ALA A 59 -67.98 -34.96 2.81
C ALA A 59 -67.88 -36.38 2.21
N CYS A 60 -67.49 -36.51 0.94
CA CYS A 60 -67.21 -37.83 0.36
C CYS A 60 -65.86 -38.36 0.85
N GLN A 61 -65.66 -39.69 0.82
CA GLN A 61 -64.44 -40.34 1.30
C GLN A 61 -63.13 -39.74 0.73
N PRO A 62 -62.99 -39.42 -0.59
CA PRO A 62 -61.79 -38.76 -1.09
C PRO A 62 -61.53 -37.38 -0.46
N CYS A 63 -62.58 -36.61 -0.18
CA CYS A 63 -62.44 -35.33 0.52
C CYS A 63 -62.09 -35.54 1.99
N GLU A 64 -62.70 -36.49 2.69
CA GLU A 64 -62.38 -36.78 4.11
C GLU A 64 -60.94 -37.25 4.31
N GLN A 65 -60.35 -37.95 3.34
CA GLN A 65 -58.97 -38.42 3.40
C GLN A 65 -57.92 -37.33 3.12
N LEU A 66 -58.33 -36.18 2.57
CA LEU A 66 -57.41 -35.13 2.14
C LEU A 66 -56.49 -34.57 3.25
N PRO A 67 -57.00 -34.26 4.46
CA PRO A 67 -56.15 -33.74 5.54
C PRO A 67 -55.09 -34.75 6.01
N SER A 68 -55.32 -36.04 5.75
CA SER A 68 -54.37 -37.12 6.07
C SER A 68 -53.38 -37.40 4.94
N SER A 69 -53.50 -36.71 3.80
CA SER A 69 -52.58 -36.91 2.68
C SER A 69 -51.21 -36.28 2.94
N VAL A 70 -50.15 -36.96 2.50
CA VAL A 70 -48.75 -36.50 2.66
C VAL A 70 -48.53 -35.17 1.94
N THR A 71 -49.15 -34.97 0.78
CA THR A 71 -49.07 -33.73 0.00
C THR A 71 -49.67 -32.55 0.75
N PHE A 72 -50.85 -32.71 1.36
CA PHE A 72 -51.48 -31.67 2.16
C PHE A 72 -50.68 -31.35 3.43
N ALA A 73 -50.19 -32.38 4.13
CA ALA A 73 -49.31 -32.23 5.29
C ALA A 73 -48.04 -31.44 4.94
N ASN A 74 -47.41 -31.72 3.81
CA ASN A 74 -46.24 -30.99 3.31
C ASN A 74 -46.55 -29.52 3.03
N VAL A 75 -47.75 -29.20 2.51
CA VAL A 75 -48.17 -27.80 2.29
C VAL A 75 -48.36 -27.08 3.63
N GLN A 76 -48.97 -27.73 4.62
CA GLN A 76 -49.10 -27.16 5.96
C GLN A 76 -47.75 -26.95 6.66
N GLU A 77 -46.81 -27.89 6.53
CA GLU A 77 -45.45 -27.77 7.08
C GLU A 77 -44.70 -26.58 6.44
N ARG A 78 -44.73 -26.46 5.11
CA ARG A 78 -44.06 -25.35 4.39
C ARG A 78 -44.66 -23.98 4.69
N ALA A 79 -45.96 -23.93 4.96
CA ALA A 79 -46.60 -22.69 5.38
C ALA A 79 -46.05 -22.22 6.75
N LYS A 80 -45.65 -23.14 7.64
CA LYS A 80 -45.08 -22.82 8.95
C LYS A 80 -43.63 -22.39 8.83
N GLU A 81 -42.82 -23.17 8.13
CA GLU A 81 -41.39 -22.94 8.00
C GLU A 81 -40.90 -23.17 6.58
N VAL A 82 -40.20 -22.16 6.04
CA VAL A 82 -39.64 -22.23 4.68
C VAL A 82 -38.25 -22.83 4.75
N LYS A 83 -38.07 -23.99 4.12
CA LYS A 83 -36.73 -24.57 3.91
C LYS A 83 -35.93 -23.71 2.92
N SER A 84 -34.62 -23.63 3.11
CA SER A 84 -33.75 -22.90 2.16
C SER A 84 -33.95 -23.42 0.73
N HIS A 85 -33.90 -22.53 -0.26
CA HIS A 85 -34.08 -22.84 -1.69
C HIS A 85 -35.45 -23.42 -2.08
N THR A 86 -36.48 -23.25 -1.26
CA THR A 86 -37.86 -23.60 -1.65
C THR A 86 -38.29 -22.76 -2.86
N ASN A 87 -38.86 -23.42 -3.88
CA ASN A 87 -39.36 -22.73 -5.07
C ASN A 87 -40.49 -21.74 -4.69
N LEU A 88 -40.44 -20.53 -5.26
CA LEU A 88 -41.36 -19.42 -4.99
C LEU A 88 -42.84 -19.81 -5.12
N ARG A 89 -43.18 -20.80 -5.96
CA ARG A 89 -44.55 -21.29 -6.12
C ARG A 89 -45.14 -21.85 -4.82
N TYR A 90 -44.31 -22.44 -3.96
CA TYR A 90 -44.74 -23.03 -2.67
C TYR A 90 -44.74 -22.05 -1.50
N LEU A 91 -44.33 -20.80 -1.72
CA LEU A 91 -44.32 -19.79 -0.66
C LEU A 91 -45.69 -19.13 -0.51
N THR A 92 -46.06 -18.87 0.73
CA THR A 92 -47.25 -18.09 1.09
C THR A 92 -47.09 -16.61 0.71
N SER A 93 -48.17 -15.84 0.68
CA SER A 93 -48.10 -14.40 0.38
C SER A 93 -47.18 -13.68 1.38
N ARG A 94 -47.35 -13.96 2.67
CA ARG A 94 -46.54 -13.37 3.73
C ARG A 94 -45.05 -13.72 3.62
N GLN A 95 -44.74 -14.97 3.27
CA GLN A 95 -43.37 -15.42 3.04
C GLN A 95 -42.75 -14.73 1.82
N LYS A 96 -43.53 -14.52 0.76
CA LYS A 96 -43.10 -13.76 -0.43
C LYS A 96 -42.84 -12.29 -0.09
N ASP A 97 -43.73 -11.64 0.65
CA ASP A 97 -43.56 -10.25 1.06
C ASP A 97 -42.29 -10.08 1.90
N ALA A 98 -42.03 -11.00 2.84
CA ALA A 98 -40.81 -11.01 3.65
C ALA A 98 -39.55 -11.21 2.78
N LEU A 99 -39.60 -12.10 1.79
CA LEU A 99 -38.51 -12.31 0.84
C LEU A 99 -38.27 -11.09 -0.03
N ILE A 100 -39.32 -10.47 -0.57
CA ILE A 100 -39.26 -9.24 -1.36
C ILE A 100 -38.64 -8.12 -0.52
N ALA A 101 -39.09 -7.92 0.72
CA ALA A 101 -38.51 -6.92 1.62
C ALA A 101 -37.02 -7.16 1.88
N LYS A 102 -36.61 -8.42 2.07
CA LYS A 102 -35.18 -8.80 2.21
C LYS A 102 -34.38 -8.47 0.94
N LEU A 103 -34.91 -8.81 -0.24
CA LEU A 103 -34.27 -8.53 -1.52
C LEU A 103 -34.18 -7.02 -1.81
N LEU A 104 -35.24 -6.26 -1.53
CA LEU A 104 -35.24 -4.80 -1.66
C LEU A 104 -34.18 -4.16 -0.76
N ARG A 105 -34.03 -4.64 0.48
CA ARG A 105 -32.95 -4.18 1.38
C ARG A 105 -31.57 -4.49 0.80
N GLN A 106 -31.37 -5.67 0.20
CA GLN A 106 -30.10 -6.00 -0.45
C GLN A 106 -29.82 -5.12 -1.67
N VAL A 107 -30.84 -4.86 -2.49
CA VAL A 107 -30.74 -3.93 -3.63
C VAL A 107 -30.35 -2.53 -3.16
N GLU A 108 -30.94 -2.03 -2.07
CA GLU A 108 -30.61 -0.72 -1.53
C GLU A 108 -29.16 -0.65 -1.03
N ILE A 109 -28.69 -1.70 -0.35
CA ILE A 109 -27.27 -1.80 0.05
C ILE A 109 -26.36 -1.77 -1.19
N MET A 110 -26.66 -2.54 -2.23
CA MET A 110 -25.87 -2.53 -3.46
C MET A 110 -25.90 -1.16 -4.16
N ARG A 111 -27.05 -0.47 -4.18
CA ARG A 111 -27.17 0.90 -4.71
C ARG A 111 -26.27 1.87 -3.96
N THR A 112 -26.25 1.83 -2.63
CA THR A 112 -25.36 2.68 -1.84
C THR A 112 -23.88 2.39 -2.14
N GLN A 113 -23.50 1.12 -2.28
CA GLN A 113 -22.13 0.74 -2.67
C GLN A 113 -21.74 1.26 -4.05
N ILE A 114 -22.64 1.14 -5.05
CA ILE A 114 -22.42 1.68 -6.39
C ILE A 114 -22.27 3.20 -6.34
N SER A 115 -23.08 3.89 -5.54
CA SER A 115 -22.97 5.33 -5.33
C SER A 115 -21.62 5.71 -4.74
N ASP A 116 -21.15 5.00 -3.71
CA ASP A 116 -19.83 5.21 -3.12
C ASP A 116 -18.71 5.00 -4.14
N PHE A 117 -18.78 3.95 -4.98
CA PHE A 117 -17.81 3.73 -6.05
C PHE A 117 -17.80 4.85 -7.09
N LYS A 118 -18.98 5.33 -7.51
CA LYS A 118 -19.09 6.48 -8.42
C LYS A 118 -18.45 7.73 -7.82
N ARG A 119 -18.68 7.99 -6.53
CA ARG A 119 -18.06 9.11 -5.81
C ARG A 119 -16.54 8.96 -5.72
N ILE A 120 -16.03 7.76 -5.47
CA ILE A 120 -14.58 7.49 -5.49
C ILE A 120 -14.00 7.80 -6.87
N ILE A 121 -14.62 7.32 -7.95
CA ILE A 121 -14.16 7.57 -9.32
C ILE A 121 -14.18 9.07 -9.62
N ALA A 122 -15.25 9.78 -9.25
CA ALA A 122 -15.35 11.22 -9.43
C ALA A 122 -14.23 11.96 -8.69
N LEU A 123 -13.95 11.62 -7.42
CA LEU A 123 -12.87 12.22 -6.64
C LEU A 123 -11.49 11.95 -7.24
N ILE A 124 -11.26 10.75 -7.78
CA ILE A 124 -10.01 10.40 -8.46
C ILE A 124 -9.85 11.19 -9.76
N ALA A 125 -10.94 11.45 -10.48
CA ALA A 125 -10.91 12.19 -11.73
C ALA A 125 -10.75 13.71 -11.53
N SER A 126 -11.29 14.26 -10.44
CA SER A 126 -11.31 15.72 -10.22
C SER A 126 -10.08 16.27 -9.50
N GLU A 127 -9.38 15.45 -8.69
CA GLU A 127 -8.36 15.94 -7.76
C GLU A 127 -7.03 15.20 -7.92
N GLU A 128 -5.92 15.96 -7.93
CA GLU A 128 -4.59 15.38 -7.87
C GLU A 128 -4.21 15.03 -6.42
N VAL A 129 -4.48 13.78 -6.04
CA VAL A 129 -4.13 13.28 -4.70
C VAL A 129 -2.71 12.73 -4.68
N ALA A 130 -1.81 13.44 -3.99
CA ALA A 130 -0.43 13.01 -3.80
C ALA A 130 -0.36 11.62 -3.15
N GLY A 131 0.20 10.64 -3.86
CA GLY A 131 0.30 9.26 -3.39
C GLY A 131 -1.03 8.49 -3.37
N LEU A 132 -1.99 8.86 -4.24
CA LEU A 132 -3.28 8.17 -4.41
C LEU A 132 -3.13 6.65 -4.51
N ARG A 133 -2.22 6.20 -5.38
CA ARG A 133 -1.95 4.77 -5.60
C ARG A 133 -1.66 4.05 -4.28
N ARG A 134 -0.81 4.62 -3.42
CA ARG A 134 -0.46 4.02 -2.12
C ARG A 134 -1.62 4.01 -1.14
N ILE A 135 -2.48 5.04 -1.17
CA ILE A 135 -3.70 5.08 -0.36
C ILE A 135 -4.60 3.91 -0.72
N LEU A 136 -4.82 3.71 -2.02
CA LEU A 136 -5.67 2.63 -2.52
C LEU A 136 -5.07 1.25 -2.25
N GLU A 137 -3.77 1.05 -2.51
CA GLU A 137 -3.06 -0.19 -2.22
C GLU A 137 -3.16 -0.56 -0.73
N GLN A 138 -2.90 0.39 0.19
CA GLN A 138 -3.05 0.15 1.63
C GLN A 138 -4.49 -0.11 2.06
N ALA A 139 -5.46 0.57 1.46
CA ALA A 139 -6.87 0.39 1.79
C ALA A 139 -7.37 -0.99 1.34
N LEU A 140 -6.98 -1.41 0.13
CA LEU A 140 -7.29 -2.72 -0.44
C LEU A 140 -6.62 -3.86 0.34
N ALA A 141 -5.34 -3.71 0.69
CA ALA A 141 -4.62 -4.69 1.51
C ALA A 141 -5.26 -4.90 2.90
N ARG A 142 -5.99 -3.90 3.41
CA ARG A 142 -6.73 -3.97 4.67
C ARG A 142 -8.18 -4.42 4.52
N GLY A 143 -8.63 -4.78 3.31
CA GLY A 143 -10.03 -5.11 3.04
C GLY A 143 -10.99 -3.98 3.38
N SER A 144 -10.58 -2.72 3.17
CA SER A 144 -11.42 -1.56 3.52
C SER A 144 -12.65 -1.49 2.61
N SER A 145 -13.82 -1.26 3.20
CA SER A 145 -15.06 -1.04 2.44
C SER A 145 -14.99 0.25 1.60
N PRO A 146 -15.74 0.35 0.49
CA PRO A 146 -15.74 1.54 -0.38
C PRO A 146 -16.00 2.84 0.40
N ARG A 147 -16.99 2.84 1.30
CA ARG A 147 -17.27 3.96 2.19
C ARG A 147 -16.07 4.40 3.03
N LYS A 148 -15.28 3.44 3.54
CA LYS A 148 -14.07 3.74 4.32
C LYS A 148 -12.96 4.31 3.43
N VAL A 149 -12.81 3.80 2.21
CA VAL A 149 -11.89 4.36 1.20
C VAL A 149 -12.25 5.81 0.91
N LEU A 150 -13.53 6.10 0.69
CA LEU A 150 -14.03 7.44 0.43
C LEU A 150 -13.70 8.40 1.60
N VAL A 151 -13.92 7.98 2.85
CA VAL A 151 -13.55 8.78 4.03
C VAL A 151 -12.04 9.04 4.10
N ILE A 152 -11.21 8.05 3.76
CA ILE A 152 -9.74 8.22 3.73
C ILE A 152 -9.35 9.23 2.65
N LEU A 153 -9.96 9.16 1.46
CA LEU A 153 -9.72 10.10 0.36
C LEU A 153 -10.13 11.52 0.76
N GLU A 154 -11.33 11.72 1.30
CA GLU A 154 -11.80 13.02 1.79
C GLU A 154 -10.87 13.60 2.86
N ARG A 155 -10.40 12.79 3.81
CA ARG A 155 -9.42 13.21 4.81
C ARG A 155 -8.06 13.56 4.20
N THR A 156 -7.66 12.85 3.15
CA THR A 156 -6.41 13.14 2.43
C THR A 156 -6.49 14.47 1.69
N LEU A 157 -7.61 14.74 1.01
CA LEU A 157 -7.86 16.02 0.32
C LEU A 157 -7.82 17.20 1.31
N ARG A 158 -8.39 17.02 2.50
CA ARG A 158 -8.31 18.00 3.60
C ARG A 158 -6.93 18.05 4.28
N LYS A 159 -5.94 17.30 3.79
CA LYS A 159 -4.59 17.16 4.36
C LYS A 159 -4.57 16.67 5.82
N LEU A 160 -5.66 16.06 6.29
CA LEU A 160 -5.80 15.47 7.64
C LEU A 160 -5.22 14.05 7.71
N TYR A 161 -5.06 13.41 6.56
CA TYR A 161 -4.46 12.08 6.44
C TYR A 161 -3.30 12.12 5.45
N ARG A 162 -2.18 11.49 5.84
CA ARG A 162 -1.01 11.30 4.98
C ARG A 162 -0.51 9.89 5.11
N VAL A 163 -0.51 9.14 4.00
CA VAL A 163 0.06 7.79 3.98
C VAL A 163 1.55 7.84 4.26
N ARG A 164 1.98 7.00 5.20
CA ARG A 164 3.39 6.77 5.52
C ARG A 164 3.79 5.39 4.99
N GLY A 165 4.91 5.31 4.27
CA GLY A 165 5.44 4.05 3.76
C GLY A 165 4.72 3.51 2.52
N GLY A 166 4.92 2.23 2.22
CA GLY A 166 4.33 1.56 1.05
C GLY A 166 4.86 2.09 -0.30
N PHE A 167 6.11 2.56 -0.34
CA PHE A 167 6.72 3.05 -1.57
C PHE A 167 7.15 1.87 -2.44
N ASN A 168 6.79 1.90 -3.71
CA ASN A 168 7.31 0.97 -4.71
C ASN A 168 8.80 1.27 -4.99
N GLU A 169 9.55 0.28 -5.46
CA GLU A 169 10.96 0.41 -5.88
C GLU A 169 11.13 1.53 -6.91
N ARG A 170 10.27 1.58 -7.92
CA ARG A 170 10.26 2.68 -8.90
C ARG A 170 10.08 4.06 -8.27
N GLU A 171 9.25 4.20 -7.23
CA GLU A 171 9.09 5.49 -6.54
C GLU A 171 10.34 5.87 -5.74
N LEU A 172 11.01 4.87 -5.15
CA LEU A 172 12.27 5.04 -4.44
C LEU A 172 13.38 5.45 -5.41
N ASP A 173 13.49 4.81 -6.57
CA ASP A 173 14.47 5.14 -7.62
C ASP A 173 14.28 6.55 -8.16
N ILE A 174 13.04 6.93 -8.50
CA ILE A 174 12.71 8.29 -8.94
C ILE A 174 13.08 9.31 -7.85
N SER A 175 12.75 9.01 -6.59
CA SER A 175 13.09 9.90 -5.48
C SER A 175 14.60 10.03 -5.28
N PHE A 176 15.35 8.93 -5.45
CA PHE A 176 16.80 8.90 -5.38
C PHE A 176 17.42 9.72 -6.52
N LEU A 177 16.94 9.55 -7.75
CA LEU A 177 17.39 10.30 -8.93
C LEU A 177 17.14 11.81 -8.77
N VAL A 178 15.92 12.18 -8.36
CA VAL A 178 15.55 13.58 -8.07
C VAL A 178 16.49 14.19 -7.04
N LYS A 179 16.81 13.45 -5.98
CA LYS A 179 17.75 13.90 -4.94
C LYS A 179 19.17 14.03 -5.48
N ALA A 180 19.62 13.12 -6.33
CA ALA A 180 20.96 13.12 -6.90
C ALA A 180 21.16 14.31 -7.86
N ILE A 181 20.18 14.61 -8.70
CA ILE A 181 20.25 15.69 -9.70
C ILE A 181 19.93 17.05 -9.08
N GLY A 182 18.81 17.18 -8.36
CA GLY A 182 18.32 18.46 -7.85
C GLY A 182 18.54 18.72 -6.35
N GLY A 183 19.21 17.79 -5.67
CA GLY A 183 19.53 17.91 -4.26
C GLY A 183 18.33 17.74 -3.32
N PRO A 184 18.54 17.94 -2.00
CA PRO A 184 17.53 17.71 -0.98
C PRO A 184 16.36 18.72 -1.04
N LYS A 185 16.59 19.94 -1.53
CA LYS A 185 15.55 20.97 -1.63
C LYS A 185 14.51 20.63 -2.71
N LEU A 186 14.96 20.20 -3.89
CA LEU A 186 14.04 19.77 -4.95
C LEU A 186 13.23 18.54 -4.51
N LEU A 187 13.90 17.55 -3.92
CA LEU A 187 13.21 16.37 -3.39
C LEU A 187 12.16 16.77 -2.35
N TYR A 188 12.46 17.71 -1.45
CA TYR A 188 11.49 18.17 -0.46
C TYR A 188 10.25 18.80 -1.11
N ALA A 189 10.43 19.64 -2.14
CA ALA A 189 9.33 20.23 -2.89
C ALA A 189 8.48 19.15 -3.59
N LEU A 190 9.10 18.21 -4.30
CA LEU A 190 8.39 17.12 -4.99
C LEU A 190 7.79 16.10 -4.02
N GLN A 191 8.37 15.93 -2.83
CA GLN A 191 7.75 15.16 -1.75
C GLN A 191 6.41 15.79 -1.29
N LYS A 192 6.30 17.12 -1.33
CA LYS A 192 5.07 17.84 -0.96
C LYS A 192 4.06 17.86 -2.09
N ALA A 193 4.51 18.05 -3.34
CA ALA A 193 3.65 18.11 -4.52
C ALA A 193 3.17 16.72 -4.97
N LEU A 194 4.09 15.78 -5.19
CA LEU A 194 3.81 14.47 -5.79
C LEU A 194 3.75 13.34 -4.75
N GLY A 195 4.12 13.61 -3.51
CA GLY A 195 4.17 12.57 -2.47
C GLY A 195 5.36 11.63 -2.61
N LEU A 196 6.49 12.08 -3.17
CA LEU A 196 7.74 11.32 -3.20
C LEU A 196 8.27 10.96 -1.80
N THR A 197 9.28 10.10 -1.77
CA THR A 197 9.87 9.62 -0.51
C THR A 197 10.70 10.72 0.18
N SER A 198 10.92 10.57 1.49
CA SER A 198 11.77 11.52 2.23
C SER A 198 13.25 11.18 2.08
N VAL A 199 14.14 12.17 2.30
CA VAL A 199 15.59 11.94 2.35
C VAL A 199 15.97 10.82 3.31
N SER A 200 15.31 10.76 4.47
CA SER A 200 15.56 9.71 5.48
C SER A 200 15.18 8.32 4.98
N THR A 201 14.07 8.21 4.25
CA THR A 201 13.59 6.97 3.64
C THR A 201 14.56 6.50 2.56
N ILE A 202 15.01 7.40 1.69
CA ILE A 202 16.01 7.10 0.65
C ILE A 202 17.30 6.61 1.30
N ARG A 203 17.82 7.29 2.33
CA ARG A 203 19.06 6.86 3.01
C ARG A 203 18.96 5.47 3.64
N ARG A 204 17.78 5.08 4.11
CA ARG A 204 17.55 3.74 4.69
C ARG A 204 17.43 2.66 3.61
N ARG A 205 16.83 2.98 2.46
CA ARG A 205 16.53 2.03 1.37
C ARG A 205 17.67 1.92 0.36
N HIS A 206 18.22 3.05 -0.10
CA HIS A 206 19.39 3.11 -0.96
C HIS A 206 20.62 3.32 -0.09
N ARG A 207 21.28 2.21 0.25
CA ARG A 207 22.58 2.23 0.90
C ARG A 207 23.59 2.64 -0.17
N VAL A 208 24.19 3.81 -0.01
CA VAL A 208 25.30 4.23 -0.87
C VAL A 208 26.57 3.63 -0.25
N PRO A 209 27.39 2.90 -1.02
CA PRO A 209 28.70 2.43 -0.54
C PRO A 209 29.48 3.60 0.04
N LYS A 210 30.00 3.43 1.27
CA LYS A 210 30.88 4.42 1.87
C LYS A 210 32.31 4.10 1.46
N LEU A 211 32.98 5.08 0.86
CA LEU A 211 34.41 5.06 0.66
C LEU A 211 35.11 5.31 1.99
N LEU A 212 36.05 4.44 2.32
CA LEU A 212 37.03 4.60 3.38
C LEU A 212 38.17 5.47 2.81
N PRO A 213 38.28 6.74 3.23
CA PRO A 213 39.32 7.63 2.74
C PRO A 213 40.67 7.23 3.32
N SER A 214 41.69 7.20 2.47
CA SER A 214 43.08 7.05 2.90
C SER A 214 43.58 8.34 3.54
N LEU A 215 44.29 8.23 4.67
CA LEU A 215 44.89 9.38 5.37
C LEU A 215 46.13 9.91 4.65
N ALA A 216 46.84 9.02 3.96
CA ALA A 216 48.12 9.26 3.29
C ALA A 216 48.20 8.42 2.01
N THR A 217 49.32 7.75 1.77
CA THR A 217 49.42 6.72 0.72
C THR A 217 48.40 5.60 0.99
N PRO A 218 47.54 5.26 0.02
CA PRO A 218 46.55 4.20 0.18
C PRO A 218 47.18 2.87 0.58
N THR A 219 46.67 2.25 1.63
CA THR A 219 47.09 0.92 2.07
C THR A 219 46.34 -0.17 1.31
N SER A 220 46.93 -1.37 1.24
CA SER A 220 46.26 -2.52 0.60
C SER A 220 44.92 -2.84 1.29
N GLU A 221 44.86 -2.69 2.61
CA GLU A 221 43.64 -2.89 3.41
C GLU A 221 42.53 -1.88 3.07
N GLU A 222 42.86 -0.59 2.95
CA GLU A 222 41.91 0.45 2.54
C GLU A 222 41.36 0.20 1.14
N VAL A 223 42.24 -0.16 0.20
CA VAL A 223 41.85 -0.50 -1.17
C VAL A 223 40.92 -1.70 -1.17
N HIS A 224 41.27 -2.76 -0.42
CA HIS A 224 40.45 -3.95 -0.33
C HIS A 224 39.08 -3.67 0.30
N ALA A 225 39.02 -2.91 1.40
CA ALA A 225 37.78 -2.51 2.04
C ALA A 225 36.89 -1.69 1.10
N ASN A 226 37.47 -0.78 0.32
CA ASN A 226 36.74 0.02 -0.66
C ASN A 226 36.19 -0.83 -1.80
N ILE A 227 36.99 -1.76 -2.34
CA ILE A 227 36.54 -2.72 -3.36
C ILE A 227 35.36 -3.53 -2.80
N GLN A 228 35.51 -4.13 -1.61
CA GLN A 228 34.43 -4.88 -0.97
C GLN A 228 33.16 -4.05 -0.78
N ALA A 229 33.28 -2.78 -0.36
CA ALA A 229 32.13 -1.90 -0.16
C ALA A 229 31.39 -1.60 -1.48
N PHE A 230 32.11 -1.37 -2.59
CA PHE A 230 31.51 -1.08 -3.89
C PHE A 230 30.91 -2.29 -4.59
N PHE A 231 31.51 -3.46 -4.40
CA PHE A 231 31.09 -4.72 -5.00
C PHE A 231 30.27 -5.60 -4.05
N CYS A 232 29.81 -5.03 -2.92
CA CYS A 232 28.92 -5.71 -1.99
C CYS A 232 27.62 -6.13 -2.70
N PRO A 233 27.33 -7.44 -2.83
CA PRO A 233 26.16 -7.92 -3.57
C PRO A 233 24.82 -7.38 -3.06
N ASP A 234 24.74 -7.09 -1.76
CA ASP A 234 23.54 -6.53 -1.13
C ASP A 234 23.27 -5.07 -1.50
N ILE A 235 24.30 -4.33 -1.93
CA ILE A 235 24.21 -2.92 -2.28
C ILE A 235 24.15 -2.74 -3.80
N LYS A 236 25.00 -3.46 -4.52
CA LYS A 236 25.06 -3.46 -5.98
C LYS A 236 25.01 -4.92 -6.43
N PRO A 237 23.81 -5.48 -6.65
CA PRO A 237 23.68 -6.86 -7.07
C PRO A 237 24.40 -7.06 -8.40
N PRO A 238 25.04 -8.22 -8.61
CA PRO A 238 25.69 -8.52 -9.86
C PRO A 238 24.66 -8.46 -11.00
N PRO A 239 25.07 -8.02 -12.21
CA PRO A 239 24.18 -8.03 -13.35
C PRO A 239 23.67 -9.45 -13.59
N LYS A 240 22.38 -9.59 -13.91
CA LYS A 240 21.81 -10.88 -14.32
C LYS A 240 22.24 -11.13 -15.77
N PHE A 241 23.28 -11.93 -15.98
CA PHE A 241 23.70 -12.33 -17.31
C PHE A 241 22.85 -13.51 -17.79
N PRO A 242 22.08 -13.38 -18.88
CA PRO A 242 21.41 -14.51 -19.48
C PRO A 242 22.45 -15.33 -20.25
N ASN A 243 22.83 -16.49 -19.70
CA ASN A 243 23.46 -17.61 -20.39
C ASN A 243 24.86 -17.44 -21.03
N CYS A 244 25.57 -16.33 -20.84
CA CYS A 244 26.98 -16.24 -21.24
C CYS A 244 27.90 -16.71 -20.10
N SER A 245 28.78 -17.66 -20.40
CA SER A 245 29.88 -18.13 -19.52
C SER A 245 31.00 -17.11 -19.35
N GLU A 246 30.83 -15.88 -19.83
CA GLU A 246 31.85 -14.84 -19.84
C GLU A 246 31.71 -13.96 -18.59
N LEU A 247 32.81 -13.82 -17.84
CA LEU A 247 32.87 -12.94 -16.69
C LEU A 247 32.90 -11.48 -17.16
N PRO A 248 32.19 -10.55 -16.49
CA PRO A 248 32.27 -9.14 -16.81
C PRO A 248 33.68 -8.60 -16.58
N GLY A 249 34.27 -8.00 -17.62
CA GLY A 249 35.49 -7.22 -17.49
C GLY A 249 35.25 -5.95 -16.68
N ASN A 250 36.18 -5.60 -15.79
CA ASN A 250 36.15 -4.34 -15.05
C ASN A 250 37.33 -3.48 -15.51
N VAL A 251 37.08 -2.18 -15.75
CA VAL A 251 38.12 -1.20 -16.05
C VAL A 251 38.25 -0.26 -14.87
N MET A 252 39.48 -0.12 -14.35
CA MET A 252 39.81 0.82 -13.29
C MET A 252 40.54 2.01 -13.90
N MET A 253 39.97 3.21 -13.78
CA MET A 253 40.57 4.46 -14.27
C MET A 253 40.88 5.35 -13.06
N PHE A 254 42.04 5.99 -13.08
CA PHE A 254 42.48 6.92 -12.05
C PHE A 254 42.63 8.32 -12.66
N ASP A 255 42.08 9.31 -11.97
CA ASP A 255 42.25 10.72 -12.31
C ASP A 255 42.33 11.56 -11.03
N GLY A 256 42.97 12.71 -11.13
CA GLY A 256 43.08 13.68 -10.03
C GLY A 256 41.85 14.59 -9.98
N VAL A 257 41.23 14.69 -8.80
CA VAL A 257 40.14 15.65 -8.56
C VAL A 257 40.68 16.82 -7.76
N ALA A 258 40.48 18.05 -8.24
CA ALA A 258 40.79 19.24 -7.47
C ALA A 258 39.85 19.34 -6.26
N LEU A 259 40.41 19.30 -5.05
CA LEU A 259 39.66 19.41 -3.80
C LEU A 259 39.95 20.75 -3.13
N GLU A 260 38.99 21.25 -2.35
CA GLU A 260 39.28 22.34 -1.41
C GLU A 260 40.27 21.83 -0.35
N GLY A 261 41.42 22.49 -0.21
CA GLY A 261 42.45 22.19 0.81
C GLY A 261 42.03 22.54 2.24
N ARG A 262 40.87 22.04 2.66
CA ARG A 262 40.29 22.23 3.99
C ARG A 262 40.29 20.91 4.75
N PRO A 263 40.94 20.85 5.92
CA PRO A 263 40.90 19.65 6.73
C PRO A 263 39.47 19.38 7.20
N ARG A 264 39.08 18.11 7.22
CA ARG A 264 37.76 17.66 7.69
C ARG A 264 37.93 16.48 8.63
N TYR A 265 37.19 16.48 9.72
CA TYR A 265 37.16 15.34 10.64
C TYR A 265 36.36 14.18 10.04
N CYS A 266 36.93 12.97 10.12
CA CYS A 266 36.31 11.72 9.73
C CYS A 266 35.97 10.90 10.98
N PRO A 267 34.70 10.83 11.38
CA PRO A 267 34.31 10.09 12.58
C PRO A 267 34.50 8.59 12.44
N ASP A 268 34.45 8.05 11.21
CA ASP A 268 34.60 6.61 10.97
C ASP A 268 36.05 6.13 11.21
N ARG A 269 37.05 7.04 11.19
CA ARG A 269 38.47 6.75 11.44
C ARG A 269 39.06 7.51 12.63
N ASP A 270 38.27 8.34 13.29
CA ASP A 270 38.73 9.27 14.32
C ASP A 270 39.96 10.10 13.89
N ALA A 271 39.94 10.59 12.64
CA ALA A 271 41.10 11.20 12.00
C ALA A 271 40.76 12.44 11.17
N ILE A 272 41.76 13.29 10.95
CA ILE A 272 41.68 14.48 10.10
C ILE A 272 42.05 14.13 8.66
N LEU A 273 41.14 14.41 7.73
CA LEU A 273 41.30 14.26 6.28
C LEU A 273 41.58 15.59 5.61
N GLY A 274 41.98 15.56 4.32
CA GLY A 274 42.06 16.75 3.46
C GLY A 274 43.46 17.37 3.37
N LEU A 275 44.48 16.67 3.87
CA LEU A 275 45.88 17.01 3.61
C LEU A 275 46.39 16.30 2.36
N CYS A 276 47.32 16.95 1.66
CA CYS A 276 48.08 16.42 0.54
C CYS A 276 48.88 15.17 0.95
N ARG A 277 48.97 14.16 0.05
CA ARG A 277 49.61 12.87 0.32
C ARG A 277 51.05 13.03 0.80
N GLU A 278 51.80 13.93 0.19
CA GLU A 278 53.23 14.16 0.39
C GLU A 278 53.56 14.75 1.77
N HIS A 279 52.58 15.38 2.43
CA HIS A 279 52.77 16.07 3.70
C HIS A 279 51.98 15.45 4.86
N SER A 280 51.02 14.56 4.55
CA SER A 280 50.23 13.82 5.53
C SER A 280 51.10 13.09 6.57
N SER A 281 52.24 12.53 6.17
CA SER A 281 53.15 11.79 7.05
C SER A 281 53.93 12.66 8.05
N ARG A 282 53.92 13.99 7.88
CA ARG A 282 54.68 14.92 8.73
C ARG A 282 53.92 15.33 10.00
N VAL A 283 52.66 14.94 10.12
CA VAL A 283 51.77 15.35 11.22
C VAL A 283 50.94 14.15 11.66
N ASN A 284 50.69 14.04 12.96
CA ASN A 284 49.72 13.06 13.46
C ASN A 284 48.31 13.47 13.02
N LEU A 285 47.63 12.60 12.28
CA LEU A 285 46.28 12.83 11.77
C LEU A 285 45.18 12.23 12.65
N GLN A 286 45.54 11.41 13.64
CA GLN A 286 44.61 10.85 14.60
C GLN A 286 44.16 11.94 15.57
N VAL A 287 42.87 11.95 15.93
CA VAL A 287 42.30 12.92 16.88
C VAL A 287 42.35 12.34 18.30
N ASP A 288 43.55 11.96 18.72
CA ASP A 288 43.82 11.42 20.06
C ASP A 288 43.89 12.50 21.15
N SER A 289 44.19 13.75 20.77
CA SER A 289 44.48 14.85 21.67
C SER A 289 44.21 16.21 21.01
N LEU A 290 44.03 17.25 21.82
CA LEU A 290 43.92 18.62 21.30
C LEU A 290 45.22 19.06 20.59
N ASP A 291 46.38 18.56 21.05
CA ASP A 291 47.68 18.96 20.50
C ASP A 291 47.88 18.42 19.08
N SER A 292 47.47 17.18 18.79
CA SER A 292 47.52 16.63 17.41
C SER A 292 46.65 17.46 16.45
N VAL A 293 45.47 17.89 16.88
CA VAL A 293 44.61 18.79 16.10
C VAL A 293 45.30 20.15 15.85
N GLU A 294 45.94 20.74 16.88
CA GLU A 294 46.63 22.02 16.73
C GLU A 294 47.91 21.90 15.88
N GLN A 295 48.59 20.74 15.89
CA GLN A 295 49.71 20.46 15.00
C GLN A 295 49.27 20.47 13.54
N VAL A 296 48.13 19.84 13.21
CA VAL A 296 47.54 19.88 11.86
C VAL A 296 47.18 21.32 11.47
N ARG A 297 46.59 22.08 12.39
CA ARG A 297 46.26 23.51 12.17
C ARG A 297 47.51 24.34 11.88
N LYS A 298 48.57 24.18 12.68
CA LYS A 298 49.86 24.88 12.51
C LYS A 298 50.52 24.49 11.18
N ALA A 299 50.49 23.21 10.80
CA ALA A 299 51.01 22.74 9.51
C ALA A 299 50.29 23.40 8.33
N GLN A 300 48.96 23.56 8.42
CA GLN A 300 48.16 24.22 7.39
C GLN A 300 48.42 25.74 7.26
N ILE A 301 48.90 26.39 8.32
CA ILE A 301 49.25 27.82 8.33
C ILE A 301 50.68 28.04 7.84
N LYS A 302 51.64 27.25 8.36
CA LYS A 302 53.08 27.42 8.08
C LYS A 302 53.47 27.05 6.65
N ASN A 303 52.73 26.13 6.02
CA ASN A 303 53.05 25.68 4.67
C ASN A 303 51.83 25.87 3.73
N PRO A 304 51.52 27.12 3.34
CA PRO A 304 50.35 27.43 2.52
C PRO A 304 50.43 26.83 1.11
N ILE A 305 51.58 26.25 0.72
CA ILE A 305 51.78 25.58 -0.57
C ILE A 305 50.79 24.41 -0.76
N CYS A 306 50.38 23.70 0.31
CA CYS A 306 49.32 22.69 0.20
C CYS A 306 47.88 23.26 0.09
N ARG A 307 47.69 24.58 0.03
CA ARG A 307 46.37 25.17 -0.32
C ARG A 307 46.15 25.26 -1.84
N LEU A 308 47.19 25.07 -2.64
CA LEU A 308 47.15 25.26 -4.09
C LEU A 308 47.69 24.01 -4.81
N THR A 309 46.85 23.00 -4.96
CA THR A 309 47.07 22.01 -6.03
C THR A 309 45.83 21.92 -6.89
N ALA A 310 45.56 23.00 -7.63
CA ALA A 310 44.93 22.86 -8.94
C ALA A 310 45.96 22.39 -10.00
N HIS A 311 47.25 22.64 -9.78
CA HIS A 311 48.34 22.06 -10.58
C HIS A 311 49.55 21.79 -9.69
N CYS A 312 49.64 20.57 -9.16
CA CYS A 312 50.94 19.98 -8.89
C CYS A 312 51.29 19.17 -10.15
N PRO A 313 52.00 19.75 -11.14
CA PRO A 313 52.47 18.96 -12.26
C PRO A 313 53.39 17.88 -11.69
N MET A 314 53.14 16.66 -12.13
CA MET A 314 53.86 15.45 -11.74
C MET A 314 55.28 15.43 -12.34
N TYR A 315 56.04 16.52 -12.20
CA TYR A 315 57.44 16.63 -12.62
C TYR A 315 58.18 17.61 -11.70
N CYS A 316 58.96 17.05 -10.78
CA CYS A 316 60.10 17.75 -10.19
C CYS A 316 61.26 16.78 -10.10
N HIS A 317 62.05 16.72 -11.19
CA HIS A 317 63.46 17.10 -11.18
C HIS A 317 64.06 16.95 -12.58
N HIS A 318 64.29 18.07 -13.28
CA HIS A 318 65.63 18.42 -13.74
C HIS A 318 65.69 19.92 -14.09
N HIS A 319 66.84 20.51 -13.78
CA HIS A 319 67.24 21.91 -13.94
C HIS A 319 66.53 22.69 -15.06
N CYS A 320 66.01 23.87 -14.71
CA CYS A 320 66.18 25.05 -15.56
C CYS A 320 66.00 26.34 -14.74
N SER A 321 67.10 27.06 -14.59
CA SER A 321 67.16 28.45 -14.20
C SER A 321 66.56 29.33 -15.31
N THR A 322 65.57 30.18 -15.00
CA THR A 322 65.47 31.55 -15.55
C THR A 322 64.35 32.36 -14.91
N THR A 323 64.62 33.65 -14.86
CA THR A 323 63.92 34.84 -14.34
C THR A 323 62.53 35.10 -14.94
N GLY A 324 61.61 35.70 -14.17
CA GLY A 324 60.39 36.29 -14.73
C GLY A 324 59.37 36.84 -13.72
N SER A 325 59.46 38.16 -13.47
CA SER A 325 58.41 39.15 -13.14
C SER A 325 57.11 38.72 -12.43
N GLY A 326 56.91 39.29 -11.23
CA GLY A 326 55.68 39.17 -10.46
C GLY A 326 54.56 40.12 -10.87
N SER A 327 53.34 39.72 -10.52
CA SER A 327 52.18 40.59 -10.34
C SER A 327 51.50 40.23 -9.01
N ASN A 328 51.40 41.23 -8.14
CA ASN A 328 50.79 41.12 -6.81
C ASN A 328 49.27 41.31 -6.92
N THR A 329 48.50 40.31 -6.53
CA THR A 329 47.06 40.45 -6.28
C THR A 329 46.80 40.08 -4.81
N GLN A 330 46.61 41.09 -3.96
CA GLN A 330 46.22 40.89 -2.56
C GLN A 330 44.74 40.49 -2.50
N ILE A 331 44.47 39.26 -2.07
CA ILE A 331 43.14 38.81 -1.67
C ILE A 331 43.08 38.89 -0.14
N LEU A 332 42.35 39.87 0.37
CA LEU A 332 42.01 40.01 1.79
C LEU A 332 41.08 38.87 2.21
N TYR A 333 41.57 37.94 3.03
CA TYR A 333 40.78 36.88 3.65
C TYR A 333 40.35 37.25 5.07
N HIS A 334 39.04 37.24 5.30
CA HIS A 334 38.41 37.31 6.61
C HIS A 334 38.33 35.90 7.24
N PRO A 335 38.77 35.67 8.50
CA PRO A 335 38.64 34.37 9.13
C PRO A 335 37.29 34.25 9.86
N ARG A 336 36.34 33.52 9.28
CA ARG A 336 35.25 32.88 10.04
C ARG A 336 35.58 31.40 10.22
N TRP A 337 36.14 31.06 11.38
CA TRP A 337 36.22 29.68 11.85
C TRP A 337 34.86 29.28 12.44
N ASP A 338 34.30 28.20 11.91
CA ASP A 338 32.99 27.67 12.27
C ASP A 338 33.06 26.89 13.60
N ARG A 339 32.10 27.13 14.49
CA ARG A 339 32.06 26.63 15.88
C ARG A 339 31.71 25.14 16.00
N SER A 340 31.81 24.36 14.92
CA SER A 340 31.34 22.97 14.86
C SER A 340 32.31 21.95 15.47
N ILE A 341 33.59 22.29 15.65
CA ILE A 341 34.58 21.37 16.24
C ILE A 341 34.50 21.35 17.78
N GLY A 342 34.08 22.46 18.41
CA GLY A 342 34.01 22.58 19.88
C GLY A 342 32.89 21.77 20.57
N ARG A 343 32.05 21.01 19.84
CA ARG A 343 31.00 20.15 20.42
C ARG A 343 31.33 18.66 20.41
N CYS A 344 32.46 18.24 19.84
CA CYS A 344 32.84 16.82 19.80
C CYS A 344 33.78 16.39 20.93
N LEU A 345 34.22 17.33 21.79
CA LEU A 345 35.13 17.08 22.91
C LEU A 345 34.52 17.43 24.28
N LEU A 346 33.20 17.34 24.42
CA LEU A 346 32.48 17.38 25.70
C LEU A 346 31.53 16.20 25.83
#